data_AF-A0A2N6UI51-F1
#
_entry.id   AF-A0A2N6UI51-F1
#
_cell.length_a   1.000
_cell.length_b   1.000
_cell.length_c   1.000
_cell.angle_alpha   90.00
_cell.angle_beta   90.00
_cell.angle_gamma   90.00
#
_symmetry.space_group_name_H-M   'P 1'
#
loop_
_entity.id
_entity.type
_entity.pdbx_description
1 polymer ?
#
loop_
_entity_poly.entity_id
_entity_poly.type
_entity_poly.pdbx_seq_one_letter_code
_entity_poly.pdbx_strand_id
1 'polypeptide(L)'
;MVKKFLILALFLPILVSCKDNKRIIESNSSEILSKENKKSDNNISKEDSDKEESNLPEKNSQEKKEEIDPIFDILNGKRFVYKHVHDRFYQSLQFGKNGFFNSKYTFTQTDTSGEFTDYQSICQMQGSFIVENKMDDKTYTLRLINPSITSETGKSEIVSDGSYKHNIEYKDLKGGLAIDDSQDIFQDLYTLYLPGKNVDEIKDEVKQNLALIYINFEGENTYYLLVNNKTNAVFIEGIE
;
A
#
# COMPACT_ATOMS: atom_id res chain seq x y z
N MET A 1 -39.62 49.56 -15.38
CA MET A 1 -39.73 48.86 -14.08
C MET A 1 -39.92 47.39 -14.37
N VAL A 2 -38.85 46.59 -14.29
CA VAL A 2 -38.88 45.15 -14.61
C VAL A 2 -38.62 44.39 -13.32
N LYS A 3 -39.62 43.65 -12.84
CA LYS A 3 -39.53 42.80 -11.65
C LYS A 3 -38.64 41.59 -11.97
N LYS A 4 -37.54 41.43 -11.23
CA LYS A 4 -36.71 40.21 -11.25
C LYS A 4 -37.41 39.13 -10.42
N PHE A 5 -37.68 37.98 -11.03
CA PHE A 5 -38.03 36.75 -10.32
C PHE A 5 -36.75 36.10 -9.81
N LEU A 6 -36.69 35.87 -8.50
CA LEU A 6 -35.65 35.12 -7.81
C LEU A 6 -36.09 33.65 -7.77
N ILE A 7 -35.42 32.76 -8.50
CA ILE A 7 -35.65 31.31 -8.38
C ILE A 7 -34.73 30.80 -7.28
N LEU A 8 -35.33 30.50 -6.13
CA LEU A 8 -34.68 29.84 -5.01
C LEU A 8 -34.73 28.33 -5.27
N ALA A 9 -33.61 27.74 -5.72
CA ALA A 9 -33.50 26.30 -5.87
C ALA A 9 -33.31 25.66 -4.48
N LEU A 10 -34.39 25.07 -3.95
CA LEU A 10 -34.34 24.21 -2.77
C LEU A 10 -33.64 22.90 -3.13
N PHE A 11 -32.45 22.66 -2.59
CA PHE A 11 -31.84 21.33 -2.57
C PHE A 11 -32.49 20.52 -1.44
N LEU A 12 -33.30 19.52 -1.79
CA LEU A 12 -33.69 18.46 -0.86
C LEU A 12 -32.55 17.43 -0.74
N PRO A 13 -32.13 17.04 0.48
CA PRO A 13 -31.26 15.88 0.64
C PRO A 13 -32.07 14.59 0.49
N ILE A 14 -31.65 13.74 -0.45
CA ILE A 14 -32.17 12.39 -0.63
C ILE A 14 -31.65 11.54 0.54
N LEU A 15 -32.56 11.16 1.44
CA LEU A 15 -32.33 10.13 2.45
C LEU A 15 -32.16 8.78 1.75
N VAL A 16 -30.93 8.25 1.72
CA VAL A 16 -30.68 6.87 1.33
C VAL A 16 -30.92 5.99 2.55
N SER A 17 -31.99 5.20 2.49
CA SER A 17 -32.33 4.16 3.45
C SER A 17 -31.29 3.03 3.37
N CYS A 18 -30.54 2.81 4.44
CA CYS A 18 -29.83 1.55 4.65
C CYS A 18 -30.85 0.41 4.68
N LYS A 19 -30.65 -0.61 3.84
CA LYS A 19 -31.38 -1.87 3.91
C LYS A 19 -30.36 -2.98 4.15
N ASP A 20 -30.41 -3.56 5.34
CA ASP A 20 -29.54 -4.62 5.80
C ASP A 20 -29.61 -5.85 4.87
N ASN A 21 -28.50 -6.15 4.20
CA ASN A 21 -28.31 -7.45 3.55
C ASN A 21 -27.47 -8.35 4.46
N LYS A 22 -28.17 -9.08 5.33
CA LYS A 22 -27.63 -10.14 6.16
C LYS A 22 -27.25 -11.32 5.25
N ARG A 23 -25.96 -11.49 4.96
CA ARG A 23 -25.45 -12.67 4.24
C ARG A 23 -25.17 -13.78 5.26
N ILE A 24 -25.91 -14.89 5.11
CA ILE A 24 -25.72 -16.14 5.85
C ILE A 24 -24.40 -16.77 5.39
N ILE A 25 -23.50 -17.07 6.33
CA ILE A 25 -22.32 -17.90 6.11
C ILE A 25 -22.68 -19.31 6.60
N GLU A 26 -22.76 -20.27 5.69
CA GLU A 26 -22.77 -21.69 6.02
C GLU A 26 -21.34 -22.10 6.41
N SER A 27 -21.17 -22.35 7.70
CA SER A 27 -19.97 -22.91 8.31
C SER A 27 -19.95 -24.43 8.14
N ASN A 28 -19.02 -24.96 7.35
CA ASN A 28 -18.61 -26.36 7.44
C ASN A 28 -17.43 -26.48 8.39
N SER A 29 -17.75 -26.62 9.68
CA SER A 29 -16.84 -27.08 10.72
C SER A 29 -16.86 -28.61 10.77
N SER A 30 -15.74 -29.25 10.48
CA SER A 30 -15.47 -30.60 10.97
C SER A 30 -14.60 -30.49 12.21
N GLU A 31 -15.26 -30.56 13.37
CA GLU A 31 -14.67 -30.95 14.65
C GLU A 31 -13.94 -32.29 14.52
N ILE A 32 -12.91 -32.52 15.33
CA ILE A 32 -12.86 -33.63 16.31
C ILE A 32 -11.76 -33.32 17.34
N LEU A 33 -12.25 -32.84 18.48
CA LEU A 33 -11.94 -33.20 19.87
C LEU A 33 -10.59 -33.86 20.24
N SER A 34 -9.90 -33.11 21.10
CA SER A 34 -9.05 -33.49 22.23
C SER A 34 -9.38 -34.81 22.95
N LYS A 35 -8.33 -35.51 23.42
CA LYS A 35 -8.28 -36.19 24.72
C LYS A 35 -6.84 -36.44 25.19
N GLU A 36 -6.46 -35.78 26.28
CA GLU A 36 -5.38 -36.22 27.17
C GLU A 36 -5.76 -37.53 27.87
N ASN A 37 -4.85 -38.50 28.00
CA ASN A 37 -4.19 -38.84 29.28
C ASN A 37 -3.38 -40.15 29.26
N LYS A 38 -2.28 -40.09 30.04
CA LYS A 38 -1.57 -41.14 30.80
C LYS A 38 -0.45 -42.01 30.15
N LYS A 39 0.75 -41.79 30.73
CA LYS A 39 1.89 -42.69 31.00
C LYS A 39 1.58 -44.19 31.09
N SER A 40 2.45 -45.03 30.50
CA SER A 40 3.33 -45.96 31.25
C SER A 40 4.31 -46.73 30.34
N ASP A 41 5.60 -46.61 30.66
CA ASP A 41 6.71 -47.58 30.70
C ASP A 41 6.80 -48.81 29.75
N ASN A 42 7.95 -48.83 29.05
CA ASN A 42 8.98 -49.88 28.93
C ASN A 42 8.76 -51.24 28.23
N ASN A 43 9.73 -51.47 27.32
CA ASN A 43 10.54 -52.68 27.07
C ASN A 43 10.23 -53.64 25.90
N ILE A 44 11.16 -53.58 24.93
CA ILE A 44 12.05 -54.67 24.43
C ILE A 44 11.40 -55.87 23.69
N SER A 45 11.70 -55.98 22.39
CA SER A 45 12.53 -57.04 21.72
C SER A 45 12.00 -57.61 20.39
N LYS A 46 12.98 -57.86 19.50
CA LYS A 46 13.06 -58.78 18.33
C LYS A 46 12.48 -58.25 17.01
N GLU A 47 13.33 -58.02 15.99
CA GLU A 47 13.78 -58.99 14.93
C GLU A 47 12.54 -59.53 14.17
N ASP A 48 12.36 -59.41 12.86
CA ASP A 48 13.29 -59.44 11.73
C ASP A 48 12.59 -58.87 10.47
N SER A 49 13.41 -58.61 9.43
CA SER A 49 13.10 -58.62 7.99
C SER A 49 11.95 -57.74 7.46
N ASP A 50 12.26 -56.71 6.68
CA ASP A 50 12.30 -56.86 5.21
C ASP A 50 12.75 -55.58 4.50
N LYS A 51 13.40 -55.81 3.36
CA LYS A 51 13.97 -54.80 2.46
C LYS A 51 12.89 -53.87 1.91
N GLU A 52 13.13 -52.57 1.93
CA GLU A 52 12.80 -51.70 0.80
C GLU A 52 13.72 -50.48 0.78
N GLU A 53 14.60 -50.49 -0.21
CA GLU A 53 15.53 -49.43 -0.59
C GLU A 53 14.69 -48.28 -1.20
N SER A 54 14.09 -47.46 -0.34
CA SER A 54 13.43 -46.22 -0.80
C SER A 54 14.50 -45.18 -1.10
N ASN A 55 14.97 -45.20 -2.36
CA ASN A 55 15.59 -44.04 -2.99
C ASN A 55 14.55 -42.93 -3.08
N LEU A 56 14.35 -42.21 -1.97
CA LEU A 56 13.73 -40.90 -1.98
C LEU A 56 14.71 -39.97 -2.70
N PRO A 57 14.35 -39.38 -3.86
CA PRO A 57 15.17 -38.32 -4.40
C PRO A 57 15.17 -37.20 -3.37
N GLU A 58 16.36 -36.89 -2.82
CA GLU A 58 16.60 -35.63 -2.12
C GLU A 58 16.04 -34.53 -3.01
N LYS A 59 14.88 -34.01 -2.62
CA LYS A 59 14.32 -32.81 -3.20
C LYS A 59 15.26 -31.70 -2.79
N ASN A 60 16.33 -31.55 -3.57
CA ASN A 60 17.17 -30.37 -3.62
C ASN A 60 16.23 -29.22 -3.96
N SER A 61 15.60 -28.69 -2.92
CA SER A 61 14.96 -27.39 -2.92
C SER A 61 16.13 -26.42 -2.88
N GLN A 62 16.85 -26.34 -3.99
CA GLN A 62 17.70 -25.20 -4.28
C GLN A 62 16.72 -24.02 -4.32
N GLU A 63 16.61 -23.31 -3.21
CA GLU A 63 16.09 -21.96 -3.19
C GLU A 63 16.78 -21.23 -4.34
N LYS A 64 16.04 -20.99 -5.42
CA LYS A 64 16.51 -20.11 -6.48
C LYS A 64 16.76 -18.79 -5.78
N LYS A 65 18.04 -18.46 -5.61
CA LYS A 65 18.46 -17.15 -5.15
C LYS A 65 17.88 -16.17 -6.16
N GLU A 66 16.82 -15.46 -5.78
CA GLU A 66 16.18 -14.49 -6.67
C GLU A 66 17.26 -13.49 -7.10
N GLU A 67 17.53 -13.47 -8.40
CA GLU A 67 18.44 -12.50 -8.98
C GLU A 67 17.75 -11.14 -8.88
N ILE A 68 18.37 -10.22 -8.14
CA ILE A 68 17.84 -8.88 -7.91
C ILE A 68 18.08 -8.07 -9.18
N ASP A 69 17.01 -7.50 -9.75
CA ASP A 69 17.11 -6.68 -10.95
C ASP A 69 17.97 -5.41 -10.67
N PRO A 70 18.93 -5.07 -11.56
CA PRO A 70 19.80 -3.90 -11.41
C PRO A 70 19.05 -2.56 -11.27
N ILE A 71 17.77 -2.49 -11.67
CA ILE A 71 16.96 -1.28 -11.44
C ILE A 71 16.93 -0.89 -9.97
N PHE A 72 17.01 -1.85 -9.04
CA PHE A 72 16.98 -1.56 -7.61
C PHE A 72 18.26 -0.92 -7.09
N ASP A 73 19.40 -1.08 -7.78
CA ASP A 73 20.61 -0.31 -7.48
C ASP A 73 20.43 1.17 -7.84
N ILE A 74 19.69 1.45 -8.92
CA ILE A 74 19.36 2.82 -9.36
C ILE A 74 18.34 3.46 -8.41
N LEU A 75 17.36 2.69 -7.93
CA LEU A 75 16.32 3.17 -7.04
C LEU A 75 16.80 3.32 -5.59
N ASN A 76 17.82 2.57 -5.17
CA ASN A 76 18.32 2.60 -3.80
C ASN A 76 18.67 4.03 -3.34
N GLY A 77 18.07 4.47 -2.24
CA GLY A 77 18.25 5.81 -1.69
C GLY A 77 17.33 6.88 -2.30
N LYS A 78 16.54 6.57 -3.33
CA LYS A 78 15.56 7.51 -3.90
C LYS A 78 14.31 7.62 -3.04
N ARG A 79 13.80 8.85 -2.94
CA ARG A 79 12.55 9.19 -2.24
C ARG A 79 11.50 9.60 -3.26
N PHE A 80 10.37 8.92 -3.20
CA PHE A 80 9.19 9.15 -4.02
C PHE A 80 8.08 9.74 -3.16
N VAL A 81 7.39 10.75 -3.67
CA VAL A 81 6.35 11.46 -2.93
C VAL A 81 5.05 11.46 -3.73
N TYR A 82 3.96 11.12 -3.05
CA TYR A 82 2.60 11.33 -3.51
C TYR A 82 1.99 12.48 -2.72
N LYS A 83 1.40 13.43 -3.46
CA LYS A 83 0.74 14.62 -2.91
C LYS A 83 -0.63 14.76 -3.55
N HIS A 84 -1.66 14.90 -2.72
CA HIS A 84 -3.02 15.16 -3.20
C HIS A 84 -3.28 16.66 -3.36
N VAL A 85 -4.21 17.04 -4.24
CA VAL A 85 -4.53 18.43 -4.70
C VAL A 85 -4.83 19.45 -3.58
N HIS A 86 -5.07 19.00 -2.35
CA HIS A 86 -5.42 19.86 -1.22
C HIS A 86 -4.40 19.81 -0.07
N ASP A 87 -3.23 19.21 -0.28
CA ASP A 87 -2.09 19.12 0.66
C ASP A 87 -2.40 18.45 2.02
N ARG A 88 -3.64 18.01 2.23
CA ARG A 88 -4.07 17.27 3.42
C ARG A 88 -3.59 15.84 3.44
N PHE A 89 -3.24 15.29 2.28
CA PHE A 89 -2.80 13.91 2.12
C PHE A 89 -1.41 13.91 1.52
N TYR A 90 -0.49 13.26 2.22
CA TYR A 90 0.89 13.14 1.84
C TYR A 90 1.37 11.71 2.08
N GLN A 91 2.07 11.14 1.12
CA GLN A 91 2.74 9.85 1.32
C GLN A 91 4.13 9.89 0.72
N SER A 92 5.13 9.51 1.51
CA SER A 92 6.50 9.32 1.03
C SER A 92 6.88 7.85 1.05
N LEU A 93 7.65 7.43 0.05
CA LEU A 93 8.26 6.12 -0.08
C LEU A 93 9.76 6.30 -0.30
N GLN A 94 10.57 5.69 0.56
CA GLN A 94 12.03 5.71 0.51
C GLN A 94 12.53 4.32 0.11
N PHE A 95 13.11 4.22 -1.09
CA PHE A 95 13.74 2.98 -1.54
C PHE A 95 15.05 2.73 -0.80
N GLY A 96 15.29 1.46 -0.48
CA GLY A 96 16.53 0.89 0.00
C GLY A 96 17.05 -0.18 -0.96
N LYS A 97 17.98 -1.00 -0.47
CA LYS A 97 18.60 -2.06 -1.27
C LYS A 97 17.59 -3.13 -1.68
N ASN A 98 17.82 -3.72 -2.85
CA ASN A 98 17.09 -4.91 -3.32
C ASN A 98 15.56 -4.72 -3.35
N GLY A 99 15.11 -3.51 -3.69
CA GLY A 99 13.69 -3.18 -3.78
C GLY A 99 12.99 -2.96 -2.44
N PHE A 100 13.66 -3.12 -1.31
CA PHE A 100 13.11 -2.78 0.01
C PHE A 100 12.69 -1.30 0.04
N PHE A 101 11.65 -0.96 0.78
CA PHE A 101 11.28 0.43 1.04
C PHE A 101 10.69 0.63 2.42
N ASN A 102 10.74 1.88 2.88
CA ASN A 102 9.92 2.40 3.97
C ASN A 102 8.97 3.44 3.43
N SER A 103 7.73 3.47 3.90
CA SER A 103 6.73 4.46 3.52
C SER A 103 6.05 5.06 4.74
N LYS A 104 5.71 6.34 4.64
CA LYS A 104 4.98 7.10 5.64
C LYS A 104 3.84 7.83 4.95
N TYR A 105 2.63 7.46 5.32
CA TYR A 105 1.42 8.21 5.01
C TYR A 105 1.12 9.20 6.13
N THR A 106 0.64 10.38 5.76
CA THR A 106 0.18 11.41 6.68
C THR A 106 -1.05 12.09 6.11
N PHE A 107 -2.12 12.11 6.91
CA PHE A 107 -3.28 12.95 6.68
C PHE A 107 -3.34 14.03 7.74
N THR A 108 -3.50 15.29 7.34
CA THR A 108 -3.60 16.43 8.26
C THR A 108 -4.94 17.13 8.09
N GLN A 109 -5.58 17.40 9.22
CA GLN A 109 -6.79 18.20 9.30
C GLN A 109 -6.59 19.30 10.35
N THR A 110 -6.73 20.54 9.92
CA THR A 110 -6.73 21.69 10.84
C THR A 110 -8.01 21.68 11.65
N ASP A 111 -7.88 21.72 12.97
CA ASP A 111 -9.01 21.94 13.86
C ASP A 111 -9.35 23.43 13.89
N THR A 112 -10.57 23.77 13.49
CA THR A 112 -11.08 25.15 13.50
C THR A 112 -11.77 25.53 14.82
N SER A 113 -11.78 24.64 15.82
CA SER A 113 -12.47 24.81 17.10
C SER A 113 -11.83 25.86 18.03
N GLY A 114 -10.62 26.35 17.70
CA GLY A 114 -9.95 27.43 18.42
C GLY A 114 -8.89 26.98 19.43
N GLU A 115 -8.79 25.67 19.70
CA GLU A 115 -7.56 25.07 20.23
C GLU A 115 -6.66 24.79 19.02
N PHE A 116 -5.48 25.40 18.94
CA PHE A 116 -4.51 25.23 17.84
C PHE A 116 -3.92 23.80 17.82
N THR A 117 -4.78 22.81 17.60
CA THR A 117 -4.47 21.39 17.68
C THR A 117 -4.76 20.75 16.34
N ASP A 118 -3.77 20.67 15.45
CA ASP A 118 -3.97 19.95 14.20
C ASP A 118 -4.10 18.45 14.49
N TYR A 119 -5.11 17.81 13.90
CA TYR A 119 -5.23 16.36 13.93
C TYR A 119 -4.44 15.75 12.78
N GLN A 120 -3.64 14.73 13.09
CA GLN A 120 -2.89 13.98 12.10
C GLN A 120 -3.18 12.49 12.21
N SER A 121 -3.44 11.84 11.06
CA SER A 121 -3.40 10.38 10.97
C SER A 121 -2.09 9.95 10.31
N ILE A 122 -1.35 9.06 10.96
CA ILE A 122 -0.08 8.51 10.45
C ILE A 122 -0.21 7.01 10.25
N CYS A 123 0.33 6.51 9.14
CA CYS A 123 0.58 5.09 8.94
C CYS A 123 1.99 4.93 8.39
N GLN A 124 2.79 4.09 9.03
CA GLN A 124 4.11 3.71 8.54
C GLN A 124 4.08 2.27 8.06
N MET A 125 4.74 2.01 6.94
CA MET A 125 4.79 0.69 6.33
C MET A 125 6.16 0.40 5.75
N GLN A 126 6.43 -0.88 5.54
CA GLN A 126 7.59 -1.35 4.82
C GLN A 126 7.20 -2.52 3.92
N GLY A 127 8.07 -2.86 2.98
CA GLY A 127 7.92 -4.01 2.11
C GLY A 127 9.07 -4.04 1.11
N SER A 128 8.93 -4.89 0.08
CA SER A 128 9.86 -4.90 -1.04
C SER A 128 9.12 -4.90 -2.36
N PHE A 129 9.72 -4.29 -3.39
CA PHE A 129 9.31 -4.48 -4.77
C PHE A 129 10.18 -5.55 -5.43
N ILE A 130 9.55 -6.35 -6.27
CA ILE A 130 10.22 -7.18 -7.28
C ILE A 130 9.81 -6.69 -8.67
N VAL A 131 10.66 -6.94 -9.67
CA VAL A 131 10.29 -6.70 -11.08
C VAL A 131 9.39 -7.84 -11.53
N GLU A 132 8.12 -7.52 -11.77
CA GLU A 132 7.15 -8.46 -12.37
C GLU A 132 7.43 -8.60 -13.87
N ASN A 133 7.69 -7.48 -14.53
CA ASN A 133 8.01 -7.45 -15.95
C ASN A 133 8.78 -6.17 -16.32
N LYS A 134 9.74 -6.28 -17.24
CA LYS A 134 10.32 -5.13 -17.95
C LYS A 134 9.58 -4.97 -19.28
N MET A 135 8.74 -3.94 -19.38
CA MET A 135 7.90 -3.71 -20.56
C MET A 135 8.72 -3.19 -21.74
N ASP A 136 9.61 -2.25 -21.45
CA ASP A 136 10.56 -1.65 -22.38
C ASP A 136 11.78 -1.10 -21.60
N ASP A 137 12.71 -0.40 -22.26
CA ASP A 137 13.91 0.14 -21.61
C ASP A 137 13.67 1.26 -20.59
N LYS A 138 12.44 1.78 -20.53
CA LYS A 138 12.04 2.91 -19.68
C LYS A 138 10.83 2.61 -18.80
N THR A 139 10.29 1.39 -18.85
CA THR A 139 9.02 1.06 -18.21
C THR A 139 9.08 -0.33 -17.59
N TYR A 140 8.80 -0.38 -16.29
CA TYR A 140 8.78 -1.61 -15.50
C TYR A 140 7.42 -1.77 -14.82
N THR A 141 6.96 -3.02 -14.72
CA THR A 141 5.89 -3.39 -13.79
C THR A 141 6.55 -3.97 -12.55
N LEU A 142 6.25 -3.39 -11.39
CA LEU A 142 6.75 -3.81 -10.10
C LEU A 142 5.61 -4.45 -9.29
N ARG A 143 5.94 -5.53 -8.57
CA ARG A 143 5.04 -6.15 -7.60
C ARG A 143 5.54 -5.91 -6.18
N LEU A 144 4.68 -5.36 -5.33
CA LEU A 144 4.88 -5.25 -3.89
C LEU A 144 4.73 -6.63 -3.25
N ILE A 145 5.73 -7.03 -2.49
CA ILE A 145 5.78 -8.26 -1.73
C ILE A 145 6.07 -7.98 -0.26
N ASN A 146 5.55 -8.85 0.60
CA ASN A 146 5.70 -8.79 2.06
C ASN A 146 5.41 -7.41 2.68
N PRO A 147 4.35 -6.69 2.27
CA PRO A 147 4.02 -5.42 2.89
C PRO A 147 3.60 -5.62 4.35
N SER A 148 4.04 -4.70 5.22
CA SER A 148 3.72 -4.71 6.64
C SER A 148 3.60 -3.30 7.18
N ILE A 149 2.64 -3.07 8.08
CA ILE A 149 2.51 -1.82 8.82
C ILE A 149 3.43 -1.90 10.04
N THR A 150 4.20 -0.83 10.25
CA THR A 150 5.21 -0.73 11.29
C THR A 150 4.87 0.32 12.35
N SER A 151 3.90 1.19 12.08
CA SER A 151 3.39 2.14 13.08
C SER A 151 2.63 1.43 14.20
N GLU A 152 2.59 2.04 15.39
CA GLU A 152 1.88 1.53 16.56
C GLU A 152 0.35 1.74 16.44
N THR A 153 -0.27 1.07 15.47
CA THR A 153 -1.69 1.14 15.17
C THR A 153 -2.58 1.10 16.42
N GLY A 154 -3.55 2.01 16.47
CA GLY A 154 -4.52 2.13 17.57
C GLY A 154 -4.03 2.98 18.74
N LYS A 155 -2.77 3.44 18.71
CA LYS A 155 -2.26 4.44 19.66
C LYS A 155 -2.50 5.85 19.16
N SER A 156 -2.55 6.78 20.10
CA SER A 156 -2.52 8.21 19.86
C SER A 156 -1.53 8.89 20.79
N GLU A 157 -1.01 10.03 20.35
CA GLU A 157 -0.13 10.86 21.15
C GLU A 157 -0.31 12.33 20.82
N ILE A 158 0.07 13.19 21.77
CA ILE A 158 0.11 14.64 21.57
C ILE A 158 1.57 15.04 21.42
N VAL A 159 1.96 15.46 20.22
CA VAL A 159 3.29 16.01 19.94
C VAL A 159 3.21 17.53 19.96
N SER A 160 4.16 18.20 20.61
CA SER A 160 4.21 19.66 20.64
C SER A 160 5.41 20.16 19.83
N ASP A 161 5.16 21.10 18.92
CA ASP A 161 6.19 21.85 18.19
C ASP A 161 6.05 23.35 18.51
N GLY A 162 6.86 23.81 19.47
CA GLY A 162 6.74 25.16 20.02
C GLY A 162 5.38 25.41 20.68
N SER A 163 4.61 26.35 20.15
CA SER A 163 3.25 26.67 20.63
C SER A 163 2.15 25.82 20.00
N TYR A 164 2.47 25.01 18.99
CA TYR A 164 1.51 24.16 18.29
C TYR A 164 1.48 22.77 18.90
N LYS A 165 0.28 22.19 18.97
CA LYS A 165 0.08 20.81 19.38
C LYS A 165 -0.49 20.02 18.21
N HIS A 166 -0.03 18.80 18.04
CA HIS A 166 -0.53 17.86 17.06
C HIS A 166 -1.11 16.66 17.81
N ASN A 167 -2.37 16.34 17.56
CA ASN A 167 -2.95 15.08 18.02
C ASN A 167 -2.73 14.05 16.92
N ILE A 168 -1.81 13.13 17.14
CA ILE A 168 -1.43 12.09 16.19
C ILE A 168 -2.17 10.81 16.53
N GLU A 169 -2.84 10.24 15.54
CA GLU A 169 -3.40 8.88 15.60
C GLU A 169 -2.68 7.97 14.62
N TYR A 170 -2.23 6.82 15.10
CA TYR A 170 -1.60 5.79 14.29
C TYR A 170 -2.65 4.81 13.76
N LYS A 171 -2.87 4.79 12.44
CA LYS A 171 -3.96 4.03 11.79
C LYS A 171 -3.46 2.82 11.02
N ASP A 172 -4.31 1.79 10.97
CA ASP A 172 -4.16 0.65 10.06
C ASP A 172 -4.65 1.05 8.67
N LEU A 173 -3.74 1.47 7.77
CA LEU A 173 -4.08 1.86 6.41
C LEU A 173 -3.48 0.89 5.39
N LYS A 174 -3.99 -0.35 5.37
CA LYS A 174 -3.58 -1.39 4.39
C LYS A 174 -3.84 -0.98 2.95
N GLY A 175 -4.87 -0.18 2.68
CA GLY A 175 -5.09 0.44 1.37
C GLY A 175 -4.02 1.47 0.97
N GLY A 176 -3.03 1.74 1.82
CA GLY A 176 -1.98 2.72 1.60
C GLY A 176 -0.93 2.30 0.58
N LEU A 177 -0.93 3.02 -0.57
CA LEU A 177 0.14 3.33 -1.54
C LEU A 177 -0.47 3.75 -2.92
N ALA A 178 -1.46 4.61 -3.14
CA ALA A 178 -2.15 5.66 -2.44
C ALA A 178 -3.54 5.82 -3.10
N ILE A 179 -4.66 6.04 -2.42
CA ILE A 179 -5.46 5.00 -1.76
C ILE A 179 -6.73 4.73 -2.62
N ASP A 180 -7.34 3.56 -2.50
CA ASP A 180 -8.77 3.30 -2.75
C ASP A 180 -9.41 3.06 -1.37
N ASP A 181 -10.23 4.01 -0.90
CA ASP A 181 -10.78 4.09 0.48
C ASP A 181 -11.67 2.90 0.88
N SER A 182 -11.82 1.91 0.00
CA SER A 182 -12.77 0.82 0.12
C SER A 182 -12.19 -0.53 0.57
N GLN A 183 -10.86 -0.69 0.75
CA GLN A 183 -10.28 -2.04 0.94
C GLN A 183 -9.21 -2.18 2.03
N ASP A 184 -9.36 -3.25 2.83
CA ASP A 184 -8.44 -3.71 3.88
C ASP A 184 -7.21 -4.49 3.35
N ILE A 185 -6.84 -4.30 2.07
CA ILE A 185 -5.81 -5.09 1.37
C ILE A 185 -4.80 -4.17 0.68
N PHE A 186 -3.52 -4.54 0.76
CA PHE A 186 -2.45 -3.85 0.05
C PHE A 186 -2.62 -3.94 -1.47
N GLN A 187 -2.39 -2.82 -2.14
CA GLN A 187 -2.26 -2.79 -3.58
C GLN A 187 -0.89 -3.31 -3.97
N ASP A 188 -0.84 -4.27 -4.89
CA ASP A 188 0.37 -5.04 -5.17
C ASP A 188 1.07 -4.64 -6.47
N LEU A 189 0.39 -4.07 -7.46
CA LEU A 189 0.97 -3.77 -8.77
C LEU A 189 1.17 -2.28 -9.05
N TYR A 190 2.36 -1.97 -9.55
CA TYR A 190 2.79 -0.60 -9.86
C TYR A 190 3.52 -0.55 -11.19
N THR A 191 3.39 0.56 -11.90
CA THR A 191 4.21 0.85 -13.08
C THR A 191 5.24 1.92 -12.76
N LEU A 192 6.52 1.60 -12.95
CA LEU A 192 7.62 2.54 -12.85
C LEU A 192 7.98 3.04 -14.25
N TYR A 193 7.83 4.35 -14.47
CA TYR A 193 8.37 5.05 -15.62
C TYR A 193 9.70 5.70 -15.24
N LEU A 194 10.75 5.42 -15.99
CA LEU A 194 12.05 6.06 -15.85
C LEU A 194 12.06 7.42 -16.57
N PRO A 195 12.98 8.34 -16.23
CA PRO A 195 13.20 9.55 -17.01
C PRO A 195 13.51 9.24 -18.49
N GLY A 196 12.95 10.05 -19.38
CA GLY A 196 13.08 9.91 -20.85
C GLY A 196 12.00 9.06 -21.51
N LYS A 197 10.96 8.63 -20.79
CA LYS A 197 9.76 8.01 -21.37
C LYS A 197 8.95 9.09 -22.09
N ASN A 198 8.57 8.81 -23.33
CA ASN A 198 7.68 9.68 -24.07
C ASN A 198 6.31 9.75 -23.36
N VAL A 199 5.83 10.97 -23.13
CA VAL A 199 4.59 11.26 -22.42
C VAL A 199 3.37 10.73 -23.17
N ASP A 200 3.42 10.65 -24.50
CA ASP A 200 2.35 10.06 -25.31
C ASP A 200 2.19 8.56 -25.05
N GLU A 201 3.22 7.90 -24.50
CA GLU A 201 3.21 6.49 -24.12
C GLU A 201 2.81 6.28 -22.64
N ILE A 202 2.55 7.35 -21.90
CA ILE A 202 2.02 7.32 -20.54
C ILE A 202 0.49 7.40 -20.61
N LYS A 203 -0.20 6.58 -19.80
CA LYS A 203 -1.67 6.51 -19.73
C LYS A 203 -2.28 7.89 -19.46
N ASP A 204 -3.42 8.17 -20.08
CA ASP A 204 -4.10 9.47 -19.96
C ASP A 204 -4.51 9.79 -18.52
N GLU A 205 -4.93 8.80 -17.74
CA GLU A 205 -5.31 8.98 -16.33
C GLU A 205 -4.13 9.40 -15.46
N VAL A 206 -2.93 8.88 -15.76
CA VAL A 206 -1.69 9.26 -15.08
C VAL A 206 -1.32 10.70 -15.41
N LYS A 207 -1.44 11.09 -16.68
CA LYS A 207 -1.21 12.48 -17.12
C LYS A 207 -2.21 13.44 -16.48
N GLN A 208 -3.48 13.06 -16.37
CA GLN A 208 -4.49 13.86 -15.67
C GLN A 208 -4.13 14.05 -14.18
N ASN A 209 -3.71 12.98 -13.50
CA ASN A 209 -3.28 13.08 -12.09
C ASN A 209 -2.05 13.97 -11.90
N LEU A 210 -1.08 13.91 -12.82
CA LEU A 210 0.07 14.81 -12.82
C LEU A 210 -0.35 16.28 -13.04
N ALA A 211 -1.27 16.53 -13.97
CA ALA A 211 -1.77 17.87 -14.25
C ALA A 211 -2.50 18.49 -13.05
N LEU A 212 -3.21 17.68 -12.24
CA LEU A 212 -3.88 18.13 -11.02
C LEU A 212 -2.92 18.68 -9.95
N ILE A 213 -1.65 18.30 -10.00
CA ILE A 213 -0.58 18.82 -9.14
C ILE A 213 0.39 19.73 -9.90
N TYR A 214 -0.09 20.31 -11.01
CA TYR A 214 0.64 21.29 -11.84
C TYR A 214 1.92 20.75 -12.50
N ILE A 215 2.02 19.44 -12.67
CA ILE A 215 3.13 18.80 -13.37
C ILE A 215 2.66 18.41 -14.77
N ASN A 216 3.24 19.06 -15.77
CA ASN A 216 3.01 18.76 -17.18
C ASN A 216 4.37 18.61 -17.87
N PHE A 217 4.47 17.60 -18.72
CA PHE A 217 5.66 17.33 -19.51
C PHE A 217 5.34 17.55 -20.99
N GLU A 218 6.26 18.16 -21.72
CA GLU A 218 6.23 18.21 -23.17
C GLU A 218 7.30 17.25 -23.70
N GLY A 219 6.92 16.26 -24.51
CA GLY A 219 7.83 15.26 -25.05
C GLY A 219 8.13 14.14 -24.05
N GLU A 220 9.17 14.27 -23.24
CA GLU A 220 9.66 13.22 -22.33
C GLU A 220 9.49 13.59 -20.86
N ASN A 221 9.19 12.62 -20.00
CA ASN A 221 9.15 12.85 -18.55
C ASN A 221 10.57 13.04 -17.97
N THR A 222 10.70 13.93 -17.00
CA THR A 222 11.97 14.23 -16.34
C THR A 222 12.20 13.46 -15.04
N TYR A 223 11.14 12.91 -14.44
CA TYR A 223 11.18 12.28 -13.13
C TYR A 223 10.98 10.77 -13.20
N TYR A 224 11.47 10.04 -12.19
CA TYR A 224 10.97 8.70 -11.94
C TYR A 224 9.54 8.79 -11.43
N LEU A 225 8.62 8.08 -12.10
CA LEU A 225 7.21 8.04 -11.73
C LEU A 225 6.85 6.62 -11.32
N LEU A 226 6.45 6.42 -10.07
CA LEU A 226 5.91 5.15 -9.59
C LEU A 226 4.39 5.29 -9.49
N VAL A 227 3.67 4.58 -10.36
CA VAL A 227 2.23 4.70 -10.52
C VAL A 227 1.55 3.48 -9.90
N ASN A 228 0.58 3.69 -9.02
CA ASN A 228 -0.29 2.61 -8.57
C ASN A 228 -1.24 2.20 -9.71
N ASN A 229 -1.21 0.92 -10.11
CA ASN A 229 -1.97 0.48 -11.29
C ASN A 229 -3.48 0.41 -11.09
N LYS A 230 -3.95 0.44 -9.83
CA LYS A 230 -5.38 0.44 -9.50
C LYS A 230 -5.94 1.85 -9.37
N THR A 231 -5.23 2.74 -8.68
CA THR A 231 -5.73 4.09 -8.36
C THR A 231 -5.21 5.16 -9.31
N ASN A 232 -4.21 4.84 -10.14
CA ASN A 232 -3.44 5.77 -10.96
C ASN A 232 -2.71 6.86 -10.14
N ALA A 233 -2.63 6.72 -8.82
CA ALA A 233 -1.88 7.63 -7.97
C ALA A 233 -0.40 7.60 -8.37
N VAL A 234 0.18 8.80 -8.50
CA VAL A 234 1.55 8.95 -9.01
C VAL A 234 2.45 9.43 -7.89
N PHE A 235 3.42 8.59 -7.53
CA PHE A 235 4.53 8.99 -6.70
C PHE A 235 5.66 9.48 -7.59
N ILE A 236 6.24 10.62 -7.23
CA ILE A 236 7.23 11.33 -8.04
C ILE A 236 8.52 11.44 -7.24
N GLU A 237 9.62 11.09 -7.87
CA GLU A 237 10.93 11.25 -7.25
C GLU A 237 11.39 12.71 -7.24
N GLY A 238 11.98 13.14 -6.12
CA GLY A 238 12.66 14.44 -6.03
C GLY A 238 11.73 15.66 -5.88
N ILE A 239 10.44 15.47 -5.61
CA ILE A 239 9.50 16.56 -5.30
C ILE A 239 9.16 16.50 -3.80
N GLU A 240 9.28 17.63 -3.11
CA GLU A 240 8.88 17.83 -1.70
C GLU A 240 7.65 18.73 -1.58
#